data_AF-A0A3B9ZUA1-F1
#
_entry.id   AF-A0A3B9ZUA1-F1
#
_cell.length_a   1.000
_cell.length_b   1.000
_cell.length_c   1.000
_cell.angle_alpha   90.00
_cell.angle_beta   90.00
_cell.angle_gamma   90.00
#
_symmetry.space_group_name_H-M   'P 1'
#
loop_
_entity.id
_entity.type
_entity.pdbx_description
1 polymer ?
#
loop_
_entity_poly.entity_id
_entity_poly.type
_entity_poly.pdbx_seq_one_letter_code
_entity_poly.pdbx_strand_id
1 'polypeptide(L)' 'VLTGIILGLLAQSYSPEDATLIGVYLHGLAGDLASERLGQEAMIAGDIIEHLGAAFLQLE' A
#
# COMPACT_ATOMS: atom_id res chain seq x y z
N VAL A 1 -5.99 5.93 2.73
CA VAL A 1 -5.22 4.97 1.91
C VAL A 1 -5.30 3.59 2.51
N LEU A 2 -4.60 3.31 3.62
CA LEU A 2 -4.56 1.98 4.26
C LEU A 2 -5.93 1.30 4.46
N THR A 3 -6.94 2.01 4.99
CA THR A 3 -8.30 1.46 5.14
C THR A 3 -8.88 0.95 3.82
N GLY A 4 -8.67 1.67 2.72
CA GLY A 4 -9.14 1.26 1.39
C GLY A 4 -8.39 0.05 0.84
N ILE A 5 -7.08 -0.04 1.11
CA ILE A 5 -6.27 -1.22 0.77
C ILE A 5 -6.82 -2.45 1.50
N ILE A 6 -6.98 -2.37 2.83
CA ILE A 6 -7.52 -3.46 3.64
C ILE A 6 -8.93 -3.84 3.19
N LEU A 7 -9.82 -2.86 2.94
CA LEU A 7 -11.17 -3.14 2.45
C LEU A 7 -11.16 -3.84 1.09
N GLY A 8 -10.26 -3.45 0.18
CA GLY A 8 -10.09 -4.08 -1.13
C GLY A 8 -9.60 -5.52 -1.02
N LEU A 9 -8.73 -5.84 -0.08
CA LEU A 9 -8.29 -7.20 0.21
C LEU A 9 -9.42 -8.03 0.84
N LEU A 10 -10.15 -7.47 1.81
CA LEU A 10 -11.33 -8.11 2.39
C LEU A 10 -12.41 -8.42 1.33
N ALA A 11 -12.64 -7.50 0.39
CA ALA A 11 -13.58 -7.69 -0.72
C ALA A 11 -13.16 -8.83 -1.66
N GLN A 12 -11.88 -9.19 -1.67
CA GLN A 12 -11.34 -10.34 -2.41
C GLN A 12 -11.34 -11.64 -1.59
N SER A 13 -12.04 -11.67 -0.45
CA SER A 13 -12.17 -12.85 0.43
C SER A 13 -10.91 -13.27 1.18
N TYR A 14 -9.93 -12.37 1.35
CA TYR A 14 -8.83 -12.58 2.31
C TYR A 14 -9.37 -12.61 3.74
N SER A 15 -8.73 -13.38 4.63
CA SER A 15 -9.06 -13.34 6.05
C SER A 15 -8.77 -11.94 6.62
N PRO A 16 -9.45 -11.49 7.70
CA PRO A 16 -9.14 -10.21 8.32
C PRO A 16 -7.68 -10.07 8.77
N GLU A 17 -7.07 -11.17 9.20
CA GLU A 17 -5.65 -11.23 9.56
C GLU A 17 -4.76 -11.00 8.33
N ASP A 18 -4.95 -11.77 7.26
CA ASP A 18 -4.16 -11.65 6.03
C ASP A 18 -4.35 -10.28 5.38
N ALA A 19 -5.59 -9.79 5.27
CA ALA A 19 -5.89 -8.49 4.71
C ALA A 19 -5.19 -7.35 5.47
N THR A 20 -5.08 -7.49 6.80
CA THR A 20 -4.39 -6.51 7.64
C THR A 20 -2.88 -6.59 7.42
N LEU A 21 -2.29 -7.79 7.49
CA LEU A 21 -0.85 -7.99 7.33
C LEU A 21 -0.37 -7.53 5.94
N ILE A 22 -1.02 -8.02 4.89
CA ILE A 22 -0.71 -7.67 3.50
C ILE A 22 -0.98 -6.18 3.25
N GLY A 23 -2.11 -5.65 3.73
CA GLY A 23 -2.48 -4.26 3.51
C GLY A 23 -1.52 -3.27 4.17
N VAL A 24 -1.08 -3.54 5.40
CA VAL A 24 -0.07 -2.72 6.09
C VAL A 24 1.29 -2.80 5.39
N TYR A 25 1.71 -4.00 4.99
CA TYR A 25 2.95 -4.19 4.26
C TYR A 25 2.96 -3.42 2.93
N LEU A 26 1.92 -3.59 2.10
CA LEU A 26 1.78 -2.89 0.82
C LEU A 26 1.71 -1.37 0.99
N HIS A 27 1.03 -0.88 2.03
CA HIS A 27 0.95 0.55 2.30
C HIS A 27 2.33 1.14 2.63
N GLY A 28 3.11 0.45 3.47
CA GLY A 28 4.48 0.83 3.80
C GLY A 28 5.38 0.80 2.56
N LEU A 29 5.36 -0.29 1.80
CA LEU A 29 6.17 -0.46 0.61
C LEU A 29 5.87 0.61 -0.46
N ALA A 30 4.58 0.91 -0.69
CA ALA A 30 4.19 1.99 -1.59
C ALA A 30 4.65 3.38 -1.08
N GLY A 31 4.68 3.58 0.24
CA GLY A 31 5.26 4.78 0.86
C GLY A 31 6.77 4.87 0.66
N ASP A 32 7.50 3.78 0.84
CA ASP A 32 8.95 3.74 0.61
C ASP A 32 9.27 4.09 -0.84
N LEU A 33 8.58 3.47 -1.80
CA LEU A 33 8.73 3.77 -3.24
C LEU A 33 8.40 5.22 -3.58
N ALA A 34 7.32 5.78 -3.01
CA ALA A 34 6.98 7.19 -3.20
C ALA A 34 8.06 8.12 -2.60
N SER A 35 8.64 7.74 -1.45
CA SER A 35 9.68 8.52 -0.76
C SER A 35 10.97 8.61 -1.55
N GLU A 36 11.33 7.56 -2.29
CA GLU A 36 12.53 7.56 -3.16
C GLU A 36 12.43 8.63 -4.25
N ARG A 37 11.20 8.94 -4.71
CA ARG A 37 10.95 9.93 -5.76
C ARG A 37 10.74 11.35 -5.22
N LEU A 38 10.06 11.48 -4.08
CA LEU A 38 9.55 12.76 -3.59
C LEU A 38 10.25 13.27 -2.33
N GLY A 39 10.92 12.39 -1.58
CA GLY A 39 11.34 12.64 -0.20
C GLY A 39 10.22 12.37 0.80
N GLN A 40 10.58 12.06 2.05
CA GLN A 40 9.61 11.67 3.09
C GLN A 40 8.70 12.83 3.50
N GLU A 41 9.23 14.05 3.58
CA GLU A 41 8.51 15.23 4.04
C GLU A 41 7.54 15.81 3.01
N ALA A 42 7.78 15.56 1.71
CA ALA A 42 6.94 16.07 0.62
C ALA A 42 5.81 15.10 0.23
N MET A 43 5.90 13.84 0.64
CA MET A 43 4.94 12.81 0.30
C MET A 43 3.57 13.08 0.93
N ILE A 44 2.52 12.87 0.14
CA ILE A 44 1.14 12.88 0.60
C ILE A 44 0.48 11.53 0.36
N ALA A 45 -0.71 11.35 0.93
CA ALA A 45 -1.50 10.13 0.80
C ALA A 45 -1.80 9.74 -0.67
N GLY A 46 -1.94 10.72 -1.57
CA GLY A 46 -2.16 10.48 -3.00
C GLY A 46 -0.98 9.77 -3.66
N ASP A 47 0.25 10.14 -3.30
CA ASP A 47 1.45 9.53 -3.87
C ASP A 47 1.54 8.05 -3.52
N ILE A 48 1.16 7.67 -2.30
CA ILE A 48 1.11 6.26 -1.88
C ILE A 48 0.14 5.45 -2.75
N ILE A 49 -1.00 6.03 -3.15
CA ILE A 49 -1.96 5.37 -4.04
C ILE A 49 -1.33 5.17 -5.43
N GLU A 50 -0.63 6.18 -5.96
CA GLU A 50 0.03 6.10 -7.27
C GLU A 50 1.11 5.02 -7.33
N HIS A 51 1.76 4.71 -6.19
CA HIS A 51 2.82 3.69 -6.12
C HIS A 51 2.32 2.32 -5.64
N LEU A 52 1.03 2.17 -5.32
CA LEU A 52 0.47 0.90 -4.84
C LEU A 52 0.61 -0.23 -5.88
N GLY A 53 0.45 0.07 -7.17
CA GLY A 53 0.63 -0.92 -8.24
C GLY A 53 2.07 -1.43 -8.33
N ALA A 54 3.05 -0.55 -8.16
CA ALA A 54 4.47 -0.93 -8.12
C ALA A 54 4.79 -1.79 -6.89
N ALA A 55 4.19 -1.48 -5.73
CA ALA A 55 4.33 -2.29 -4.53
C ALA A 55 3.77 -3.72 -4.71
N PHE A 56 2.64 -3.88 -5.40
CA PHE A 56 2.11 -5.22 -5.74
C PHE A 56 3.05 -6.01 -6.66
N LEU A 57 3.61 -5.37 -7.69
CA LEU A 57 4.52 -6.04 -8.64
C LEU A 57 5.82 -6.55 -8.00
N GLN A 58 6.23 -6.01 -6.84
CA GLN A 58 7.39 -6.52 -6.10
C GLN A 58 7.10 -7.79 -5.29
N LEU A 59 5.83 -8.18 -5.14
CA LEU A 59 5.42 -9.42 -4.46
C LEU A 59 5.31 -10.62 -5.41
N GLU A 60 5.40 -10.40 -6.73
CA GLU A 60 5.43 -11.44 -7.78
C GLU A 60 6.85 -11.95 -8.03
#